data_AF-A0AAW9YFH4-F1
#
_entry.id   AF-A0AAW9YFH4-F1
#
_cell.length_a   1.000
_cell.length_b   1.000
_cell.length_c   1.000
_cell.angle_alpha   90.00
_cell.angle_beta   90.00
_cell.angle_gamma   90.00
#
_symmetry.space_group_name_H-M   'P 1'
#
loop_
_entity.id
_entity.type
_entity.pdbx_description
1 polymer ?
#
loop_
_entity_poly.entity_id
_entity_poly.type
_entity_poly.pdbx_seq_one_letter_code
_entity_poly.pdbx_strand_id
1 'polypeptide(L)'
;MKLVILLLGGTLSGGLLAIEQARDTHQAGLDRACDNARQQQTIQDRQQRIDACVRAGGKTTRCQQEYASLGQRTGNERPYVSSLPPCQQAEAYRKSDRQ
;
A
#
# COMPACT_ATOMS: atom_id res chain seq x y z
N MET A 1 61.63 8.96 6.80
CA MET A 1 60.70 10.08 6.54
C MET A 1 59.55 9.59 5.67
N LYS A 2 58.31 9.81 6.12
CA LYS A 2 57.04 9.88 5.35
C LYS A 2 56.63 8.68 4.48
N LEU A 3 55.96 7.72 5.14
CA LEU A 3 54.91 6.88 4.55
C LEU A 3 53.55 7.44 5.00
N VAL A 4 52.95 8.36 4.25
CA VAL A 4 51.55 8.79 4.48
C VAL A 4 50.93 9.20 3.14
N ILE A 5 50.43 8.23 2.37
CA ILE A 5 49.36 8.45 1.39
C ILE A 5 48.41 7.26 1.49
N LEU A 6 47.67 7.21 2.59
CA LEU A 6 46.47 6.40 2.78
C LEU A 6 45.46 7.37 3.33
N LEU A 7 44.62 7.99 2.47
CA LEU A 7 43.38 8.71 2.81
C LEU A 7 42.85 9.44 1.56
N LEU A 8 42.37 8.69 0.57
CA LEU A 8 41.52 9.23 -0.51
C LEU A 8 40.64 8.10 -1.06
N GLY A 9 39.75 7.58 -0.21
CA GLY A 9 38.81 6.53 -0.61
C GLY A 9 37.56 6.43 0.26
N GLY A 10 37.24 7.46 1.05
CA GLY A 10 36.28 7.35 2.17
C GLY A 10 35.04 8.23 2.11
N THR A 11 34.71 8.88 1.00
CA THR A 11 33.58 9.85 0.97
C THR A 11 32.41 9.49 0.04
N LEU A 12 32.47 8.40 -0.73
CA LEU A 12 31.34 8.03 -1.61
C LEU A 12 30.23 7.22 -0.92
N SER A 13 30.44 6.70 0.29
CA SER A 13 29.49 5.77 0.91
C SER A 13 28.27 6.45 1.58
N GLY A 14 28.31 7.77 1.79
CA GLY A 14 27.20 8.50 2.45
C GLY A 14 26.00 8.78 1.56
N GLY A 15 26.21 8.92 0.24
CA GLY A 15 25.14 9.23 -0.71
C GLY A 15 24.19 8.06 -0.96
N LEU A 16 24.71 6.83 -0.97
CA LEU A 16 23.93 5.62 -1.25
C LEU A 16 22.87 5.35 -0.16
N LEU A 17 23.26 5.47 1.12
CA LEU A 17 22.33 5.26 2.25
C LEU A 17 21.19 6.29 2.29
N ALA A 18 21.47 7.56 1.94
CA ALA A 18 20.45 8.60 1.92
C ALA A 18 19.45 8.41 0.76
N ILE A 19 19.91 7.88 -0.38
CA ILE A 19 19.07 7.59 -1.55
C ILE A 19 18.12 6.41 -1.26
N GLU A 20 18.62 5.35 -0.62
CA GLU A 20 17.79 4.20 -0.22
C GLU A 20 16.68 4.62 0.76
N GLN A 21 17.01 5.39 1.81
CA GLN A 21 16.02 5.89 2.77
C GLN A 21 14.93 6.76 2.14
N ALA A 22 15.30 7.62 1.18
CA ALA A 22 14.33 8.45 0.47
C ALA A 22 13.37 7.61 -0.40
N ARG A 23 13.87 6.55 -1.03
CA ARG A 23 13.04 5.62 -1.83
C ARG A 23 12.11 4.80 -0.95
N ASP A 24 12.59 4.24 0.15
CA ASP A 24 11.78 3.47 1.10
C ASP A 24 10.64 4.33 1.65
N THR A 25 10.93 5.57 2.00
CA THR A 25 9.92 6.53 2.46
C THR A 25 8.87 6.80 1.38
N HIS A 26 9.29 6.96 0.13
CA HIS A 26 8.40 7.17 -0.99
C HIS A 26 7.52 5.94 -1.29
N GLN A 27 8.11 4.74 -1.29
CA GLN A 27 7.41 3.48 -1.44
C GLN A 27 6.37 3.28 -0.34
N ALA A 28 6.72 3.54 0.92
CA ALA A 28 5.79 3.49 2.05
C ALA A 28 4.64 4.49 1.91
N GLY A 29 4.91 5.67 1.34
CA GLY A 29 3.88 6.66 1.01
C GLY A 29 2.87 6.14 -0.02
N LEU A 30 3.37 5.54 -1.11
CA LEU A 30 2.54 4.94 -2.15
C LEU A 30 1.73 3.73 -1.63
N ASP A 31 2.34 2.92 -0.79
CA ASP A 31 1.67 1.78 -0.15
C ASP A 31 0.54 2.22 0.76
N ARG A 32 0.76 3.26 1.58
CA ARG A 32 -0.30 3.86 2.40
C ARG A 32 -1.43 4.42 1.55
N ALA A 33 -1.12 5.05 0.41
CA ALA A 33 -2.13 5.55 -0.51
C ALA A 33 -2.98 4.42 -1.11
N CYS A 34 -2.35 3.29 -1.46
CA CYS A 34 -3.04 2.07 -1.88
C CYS A 34 -3.96 1.51 -0.79
N ASP A 35 -3.47 1.39 0.45
CA ASP A 35 -4.26 0.91 1.58
C ASP A 35 -5.49 1.77 1.86
N ASN A 36 -5.32 3.09 1.88
CA ASN A 36 -6.41 4.03 2.05
C ASN A 36 -7.45 3.92 0.93
N ALA A 37 -6.99 3.80 -0.33
CA ALA A 37 -7.89 3.64 -1.47
C ALA A 37 -8.69 2.33 -1.40
N ARG A 38 -8.05 1.22 -0.97
CA ARG A 38 -8.74 -0.06 -0.75
C ARG A 38 -9.77 0.01 0.36
N GLN A 39 -9.42 0.67 1.47
CA GLN A 39 -10.35 0.87 2.59
C GLN A 39 -11.56 1.70 2.15
N GLN A 40 -11.34 2.77 1.39
CA GLN A 40 -12.42 3.61 0.88
C GLN A 40 -13.34 2.84 -0.08
N GLN A 41 -12.77 2.07 -1.01
CA GLN A 41 -13.55 1.23 -1.92
C GLN A 41 -14.37 0.19 -1.14
N THR A 42 -13.76 -0.47 -0.15
CA THR A 42 -14.44 -1.43 0.72
C THR A 42 -15.65 -0.83 1.42
N ILE A 43 -15.50 0.39 1.97
CA ILE A 43 -16.59 1.09 2.65
C ILE A 43 -17.72 1.38 1.67
N GLN A 44 -17.39 1.84 0.46
CA GLN A 44 -18.38 2.13 -0.59
C GLN A 44 -19.11 0.85 -1.03
N ASP A 45 -18.37 -0.22 -1.33
CA ASP A 45 -18.94 -1.51 -1.74
C ASP A 45 -19.83 -2.10 -0.65
N ARG A 46 -19.44 -1.96 0.63
CA ARG A 46 -20.26 -2.37 1.77
C ARG A 46 -21.57 -1.60 1.82
N GLN A 47 -21.52 -0.27 1.70
CA GLN A 47 -22.72 0.55 1.74
C GLN A 47 -23.65 0.20 0.58
N GLN A 48 -23.12 0.07 -0.64
CA GLN A 48 -23.90 -0.31 -1.81
C GLN A 48 -24.62 -1.66 -1.63
N ARG A 49 -23.95 -2.65 -1.02
CA ARG A 49 -24.55 -3.96 -0.73
C ARG A 49 -25.62 -3.90 0.35
N ILE A 50 -25.41 -3.12 1.41
CA ILE A 50 -26.42 -2.87 2.43
C ILE A 50 -27.65 -2.21 1.80
N ASP A 51 -27.45 -1.17 0.99
CA ASP A 51 -28.53 -0.45 0.32
C ASP A 51 -29.28 -1.33 -0.68
N ALA A 52 -28.58 -2.20 -1.41
CA ALA A 52 -29.20 -3.20 -2.28
C ALA A 52 -30.04 -4.21 -1.48
N CYS A 53 -29.54 -4.70 -0.36
CA CYS A 53 -30.27 -5.60 0.54
C CYS A 53 -31.54 -4.96 1.11
N VAL A 54 -31.46 -3.71 1.57
CA VAL A 54 -32.62 -2.97 2.07
C VAL A 54 -33.65 -2.73 0.97
N ARG A 55 -33.22 -2.34 -0.24
CA ARG A 55 -34.11 -2.16 -1.41
C ARG A 55 -34.80 -3.46 -1.84
N ALA A 56 -34.15 -4.60 -1.62
CA ALA A 56 -34.75 -5.93 -1.86
C ALA A 56 -35.75 -6.36 -0.78
N GLY A 57 -36.03 -5.52 0.22
CA GLY A 57 -36.97 -5.80 1.32
C GLY A 57 -36.30 -6.39 2.57
N GLY A 58 -34.97 -6.43 2.63
CA GLY A 58 -34.23 -6.87 3.80
C GLY A 58 -34.36 -5.88 4.97
N LYS A 59 -34.34 -6.39 6.21
CA LYS A 59 -34.28 -5.53 7.41
C LYS A 59 -32.89 -4.90 7.53
N THR A 60 -32.83 -3.60 7.75
CA THR A 60 -31.57 -2.83 7.84
C THR A 60 -30.54 -3.46 8.78
N THR A 61 -30.96 -3.87 9.98
CA THR A 61 -30.06 -4.48 10.98
C THR A 61 -29.47 -5.82 10.50
N ARG A 62 -30.27 -6.63 9.80
CA ARG A 62 -29.82 -7.91 9.22
C ARG A 62 -28.86 -7.68 8.06
N CYS A 63 -29.16 -6.73 7.17
CA CYS A 63 -28.28 -6.36 6.05
C CYS A 63 -26.93 -5.84 6.56
N GLN A 64 -26.93 -4.98 7.59
CA GLN A 64 -25.69 -4.48 8.20
C GLN A 64 -24.84 -5.61 8.81
N GLN A 65 -25.48 -6.57 9.49
CA GLN A 65 -24.79 -7.71 10.09
C GLN A 65 -24.21 -8.65 9.04
N GLU A 66 -24.94 -8.90 7.94
CA GLU A 66 -24.52 -9.75 6.83
C GLU A 66 -23.25 -9.21 6.14
N TYR A 67 -23.15 -7.90 5.94
CA TYR A 67 -22.00 -7.25 5.31
C TYR A 67 -20.98 -6.69 6.31
N ALA A 68 -21.09 -7.04 7.61
CA ALA A 68 -20.22 -6.52 8.66
C ALA A 68 -18.74 -6.92 8.50
N SER A 69 -18.48 -8.05 7.84
CA SER A 69 -17.14 -8.59 7.57
C SER A 69 -16.58 -8.17 6.21
N LEU A 70 -17.33 -7.43 5.38
CA LEU A 70 -16.88 -7.08 4.03
C LEU A 70 -15.60 -6.24 4.07
N GLY A 71 -14.54 -6.73 3.41
CA GLY A 71 -13.20 -6.15 3.38
C GLY A 71 -12.38 -6.28 4.66
N GLN A 72 -12.79 -7.16 5.58
CA GLN A 72 -11.84 -7.72 6.54
C GLN A 72 -10.83 -8.58 5.79
N ARG A 73 -9.55 -8.39 6.09
CA ARG A 73 -8.47 -9.18 5.51
C ARG A 73 -8.63 -10.63 5.97
N THR A 74 -8.85 -11.57 5.05
CA THR A 74 -8.72 -12.99 5.39
C THR A 74 -7.22 -13.29 5.50
N GLY A 75 -6.79 -13.89 6.62
CA GLY A 75 -5.40 -13.80 7.11
C GLY A 75 -4.30 -14.08 6.08
N ASN A 76 -4.50 -15.11 5.25
CA ASN A 76 -3.54 -15.61 4.26
C ASN A 76 -3.86 -15.17 2.82
N GLU A 77 -4.79 -14.24 2.61
CA GLU A 77 -5.06 -13.76 1.26
C GLU A 77 -3.81 -13.08 0.73
N ARG A 78 -3.33 -13.59 -0.41
CA ARG A 78 -2.19 -13.01 -1.11
C ARG A 78 -2.53 -11.53 -1.36
N PRO A 79 -1.61 -10.58 -1.10
CA PRO A 79 -1.90 -9.18 -1.33
C PRO A 79 -2.29 -8.99 -2.80
N TYR A 80 -3.59 -8.83 -3.05
CA TYR A 80 -4.09 -8.54 -4.38
C TYR A 80 -3.56 -7.16 -4.74
N VAL A 81 -2.81 -7.06 -5.84
CA VAL A 81 -2.49 -5.77 -6.44
C VAL A 81 -3.82 -5.26 -6.99
N SER A 82 -4.45 -4.39 -6.20
CA SER A 82 -5.73 -3.83 -6.60
C SER A 82 -5.58 -3.10 -7.93
N SER A 83 -6.62 -3.19 -8.78
CA SER A 83 -6.70 -2.40 -10.00
C SER A 83 -6.87 -0.89 -9.71
N LEU A 84 -7.01 -0.50 -8.44
CA LEU A 84 -7.02 0.90 -8.02
C LEU A 84 -5.74 1.63 -8.46
N PRO A 85 -5.85 2.85 -9.05
CA PRO A 85 -4.70 3.59 -9.54
C PRO A 85 -3.56 3.78 -8.51
N PRO A 86 -3.84 4.09 -7.22
CA PRO A 86 -2.78 4.23 -6.22
C PRO A 86 -2.00 2.92 -5.98
N CYS A 87 -2.67 1.77 -6.08
CA CYS A 87 -2.04 0.46 -5.94
C CYS A 87 -1.20 0.09 -7.16
N GLN A 88 -1.65 0.45 -8.36
CA GLN A 88 -0.84 0.29 -9.58
C GLN A 88 0.40 1.18 -9.55
N GLN A 89 0.29 2.40 -9.02
CA GLN A 89 1.42 3.31 -8.87
C GLN A 89 2.46 2.78 -7.87
N ALA A 90 2.00 2.28 -6.72
CA ALA A 90 2.88 1.65 -5.72
C ALA A 90 3.63 0.43 -6.30
N GLU A 91 2.95 -0.37 -7.13
CA GLU A 91 3.55 -1.54 -7.78
C GLU A 91 4.50 -1.15 -8.92
N ALA A 92 4.16 -0.14 -9.72
CA ALA A 92 5.02 0.37 -10.78
C ALA A 92 6.33 0.94 -10.21
N TYR A 93 6.24 1.70 -9.10
CA TYR A 93 7.42 2.22 -8.41
C TYR A 93 8.30 1.08 -7.87
N ARG A 94 7.71 0.09 -7.19
CA ARG A 94 8.39 -1.16 -6.78
C ARG A 94 9.14 -1.85 -7.92
N LYS A 95 8.52 -1.95 -9.10
CA LYS A 95 9.10 -2.64 -10.26
C LYS A 95 10.22 -1.84 -10.92
N SER A 96 10.19 -0.51 -10.85
CA SER A 96 11.25 0.34 -11.38
C SER A 96 12.59 0.17 -10.67
N ASP A 97 12.57 -0.41 -9.47
CA ASP A 97 13.76 -0.68 -8.66
C ASP A 97 14.46 -2.00 -9.03
N ARG A 98 13.72 -2.98 -9.58
CA ARG A 98 14.26 -4.31 -9.91
C ARG A 98 14.96 -4.37 -11.27
N GLN A 99 15.10 -3.25 -11.96
CA GLN A 99 15.77 -3.10 -13.26
C GLN A 99 17.05 -2.31 -13.07
#